data_AF-A0A8I0L5Z1-F1
#
_entry.id   AF-A0A8I0L5Z1-F1
#
_cell.length_a   1.000
_cell.length_b   1.000
_cell.length_c   1.000
_cell.angle_alpha   90.00
_cell.angle_beta   90.00
_cell.angle_gamma   90.00
#
_symmetry.space_group_name_H-M   'P 1'
#
loop_
_entity.id
_entity.type
_entity.pdbx_description
1 polymer ?
#
loop_
_entity_poly.entity_id
_entity_poly.type
_entity_poly.pdbx_seq_one_letter_code
_entity_poly.pdbx_strand_id
1 'polypeptide(L)'
;MKTSAAGHPSVRPLACAVMLAMGVLPLGDVTARQLDGEQAEVVAGETPETWSLRNGARLLVTGGHTYDIDVTEGSVDLTGATVTRLVSGNKSVTLRGTSALRADGTLFQGGGLWLTNDSTAHLTDSSIQVQGVTGALASVGVDFLGLGGDSAHATLDNTRVTVADNPGTPDYNSGLGVRMAAGSSIDIINGSYIDAANIGVHFWGTDAAAGTTRLRVDGSTVRSGRGAALHIGAVSAVDKAYDILIANDARLIGGDGHLLRVTSLLGDPTASVSTVAFTVDDSRLRGDVTFDTRTVTGTLDVTLRNNARIDGRFINVSRADIGTNSTWML
;
A
#
# COMPACT_ATOMS: atom_id res chain seq x y z
N MET A 1 -75.45 -59.23 10.14
CA MET A 1 -76.46 -58.49 9.35
C MET A 1 -75.80 -57.20 8.87
N LYS A 2 -75.61 -57.04 7.54
CA LYS A 2 -75.24 -55.80 6.79
C LYS A 2 -73.88 -55.12 7.14
N THR A 3 -73.08 -54.50 6.27
CA THR A 3 -72.84 -54.40 4.81
C THR A 3 -71.56 -53.53 4.67
N SER A 4 -70.69 -53.85 3.73
CA SER A 4 -69.87 -52.98 2.83
C SER A 4 -69.45 -51.56 3.28
N ALA A 5 -68.15 -51.22 3.17
CA ALA A 5 -67.62 -50.45 2.02
C ALA A 5 -66.13 -50.07 2.18
N ALA A 6 -65.40 -50.15 1.06
CA ALA A 6 -64.01 -49.73 0.89
C ALA A 6 -63.89 -48.21 0.66
N GLY A 7 -62.76 -47.63 1.04
CA GLY A 7 -62.35 -46.26 0.70
C GLY A 7 -60.82 -46.15 0.67
N HIS A 8 -60.28 -45.85 -0.52
CA HIS A 8 -58.86 -45.67 -0.86
C HIS A 8 -58.22 -44.40 -0.24
N PRO A 9 -56.89 -44.23 -0.33
CA PRO A 9 -56.06 -43.54 0.67
C PRO A 9 -55.98 -42.03 0.49
N SER A 10 -55.67 -41.30 1.57
CA SER A 10 -55.32 -39.87 1.54
C SER A 10 -53.83 -39.67 1.81
N VAL A 11 -53.18 -38.95 0.89
CA VAL A 11 -51.74 -38.65 0.89
C VAL A 11 -51.48 -37.27 1.49
N ARG A 12 -50.70 -37.23 2.60
CA ARG A 12 -49.74 -36.20 3.10
C ARG A 12 -50.30 -34.81 3.53
N PRO A 13 -49.61 -34.00 4.40
CA PRO A 13 -48.16 -33.94 4.61
C PRO A 13 -47.63 -33.68 6.06
N LEU A 14 -46.29 -33.71 6.18
CA LEU A 14 -45.44 -33.00 7.15
C LEU A 14 -45.56 -33.35 8.65
N ALA A 15 -44.52 -33.97 9.21
CA ALA A 15 -43.50 -33.27 10.00
C ALA A 15 -42.56 -34.28 10.69
N CYS A 16 -41.34 -33.83 10.95
CA CYS A 16 -40.35 -34.46 11.83
C CYS A 16 -39.60 -35.68 11.28
N ALA A 17 -38.56 -35.42 10.47
CA ALA A 17 -37.21 -35.95 10.74
C ALA A 17 -36.27 -35.66 9.55
N VAL A 18 -35.71 -34.45 9.49
CA VAL A 18 -34.33 -34.28 9.01
C VAL A 18 -33.74 -33.19 9.90
N MET A 19 -33.07 -33.60 10.98
CA MET A 19 -32.17 -32.70 11.68
C MET A 19 -31.09 -32.29 10.69
N LEU A 20 -31.03 -30.98 10.45
CA LEU A 20 -29.90 -30.27 9.87
C LEU A 20 -28.62 -30.67 10.63
N ALA A 21 -27.90 -31.65 10.14
CA ALA A 21 -26.45 -31.68 10.28
C ALA A 21 -25.91 -30.80 9.15
N MET A 22 -26.00 -29.47 9.30
CA MET A 22 -25.09 -28.59 8.58
C MET A 22 -23.71 -28.91 9.13
N GLY A 23 -23.02 -29.82 8.44
CA GLY A 23 -21.62 -30.06 8.65
C GLY A 23 -20.91 -28.71 8.60
N VAL A 24 -20.22 -28.38 9.67
CA VAL A 24 -19.10 -27.46 9.61
C VAL A 24 -18.11 -28.16 8.68
N LEU A 25 -18.20 -27.87 7.38
CA LEU A 25 -17.12 -28.20 6.48
C LEU A 25 -15.90 -27.50 7.08
N PRO A 26 -14.81 -28.22 7.41
CA PRO A 26 -13.56 -27.54 7.65
C PRO A 26 -13.34 -26.66 6.42
N LEU A 27 -13.06 -25.37 6.63
CA LEU A 27 -12.50 -24.53 5.58
C LEU A 27 -11.34 -25.37 5.02
N GLY A 28 -11.54 -25.93 3.82
CA GLY A 28 -10.49 -26.71 3.18
C GLY A 28 -9.28 -25.79 3.10
N ASP A 29 -8.08 -26.33 3.34
CA ASP A 29 -6.86 -25.62 3.02
C ASP A 29 -7.04 -25.02 1.63
N VAL A 30 -7.17 -23.70 1.53
CA VAL A 30 -7.32 -23.01 0.25
C VAL A 30 -5.93 -23.08 -0.38
N THR A 31 -5.63 -24.21 -1.00
CA THR A 31 -4.39 -24.39 -1.74
C THR A 31 -4.46 -23.43 -2.92
N ALA A 32 -3.53 -22.49 -2.98
CA ALA A 32 -3.47 -21.54 -4.08
C ALA A 32 -3.39 -22.27 -5.41
N ARG A 33 -4.28 -21.94 -6.34
CA ARG A 33 -4.18 -22.42 -7.71
C ARG A 33 -2.90 -21.89 -8.33
N GLN A 34 -2.14 -22.79 -8.93
CA GLN A 34 -0.84 -22.49 -9.53
C GLN A 34 -1.00 -22.29 -11.03
N LEU A 35 -0.41 -21.21 -11.56
CA LEU A 35 -0.18 -21.01 -12.99
C LEU A 35 1.33 -20.95 -13.24
N ASP A 36 1.79 -21.71 -14.22
CA ASP A 36 3.21 -21.80 -14.59
C ASP A 36 3.33 -21.65 -16.10
N GLY A 37 3.69 -20.45 -16.57
CA GLY A 37 3.75 -20.10 -17.99
C GLY A 37 2.38 -20.10 -18.72
N GLU A 38 1.30 -20.31 -17.98
CA GLU A 38 -0.07 -20.42 -18.49
C GLU A 38 -0.90 -19.17 -18.19
N GLN A 39 -2.07 -19.07 -18.85
CA GLN A 39 -3.04 -18.02 -18.61
C GLN A 39 -4.33 -18.60 -18.02
N ALA A 40 -4.93 -17.88 -17.07
CA ALA A 40 -6.29 -18.13 -16.61
C ALA A 40 -7.12 -16.84 -16.55
N GLU A 41 -8.44 -17.01 -16.55
CA GLU A 41 -9.42 -15.95 -16.38
C GLU A 41 -10.34 -16.29 -15.21
N VAL A 42 -10.68 -15.28 -14.41
CA VAL A 42 -11.70 -15.34 -13.37
C VAL A 42 -12.77 -14.32 -13.68
N VAL A 43 -14.02 -14.77 -13.69
CA VAL A 43 -15.18 -13.92 -13.99
C VAL A 43 -16.16 -13.83 -12.82
N ALA A 44 -17.08 -12.88 -12.89
CA ALA A 44 -18.11 -12.70 -11.87
C ALA A 44 -18.94 -13.99 -11.64
N GLY A 45 -19.13 -14.35 -10.37
CA GLY A 45 -19.92 -15.52 -9.95
C GLY A 45 -19.12 -16.80 -9.71
N GLU A 46 -17.85 -16.83 -10.10
CA GLU A 46 -16.95 -17.93 -9.75
C GLU A 46 -16.61 -17.93 -8.25
N THR A 47 -16.28 -19.11 -7.73
CA THR A 47 -15.88 -19.24 -6.32
C THR A 47 -14.49 -18.63 -6.13
N PRO A 48 -14.30 -17.72 -5.17
CA PRO A 48 -12.98 -17.17 -4.84
C PRO A 48 -11.95 -18.23 -4.50
N GLU A 49 -10.76 -18.10 -5.10
CA GLU A 49 -9.58 -18.89 -4.77
C GLU A 49 -8.33 -18.01 -4.65
N THR A 50 -7.28 -18.55 -4.01
CA THR A 50 -5.95 -17.92 -3.93
C THR A 50 -5.16 -18.28 -5.18
N TRP A 51 -4.30 -17.37 -5.66
CA TRP A 51 -3.55 -17.56 -6.91
C TRP A 51 -2.05 -17.43 -6.70
N SER A 52 -1.28 -18.28 -7.38
CA SER A 52 0.17 -18.22 -7.43
C SER A 52 0.63 -18.36 -8.89
N LEU A 53 1.35 -17.36 -9.38
CA LEU A 53 1.75 -17.22 -10.78
C LEU A 53 3.27 -17.25 -10.89
N ARG A 54 3.79 -18.02 -11.85
CA ARG A 54 5.22 -18.16 -12.12
C ARG A 54 5.56 -18.22 -13.61
N ASN A 55 6.81 -17.95 -13.95
CA ASN A 55 7.42 -18.22 -15.27
C ASN A 55 6.63 -17.63 -16.46
N GLY A 56 6.22 -16.38 -16.36
CA GLY A 56 5.47 -15.65 -17.38
C GLY A 56 3.96 -15.90 -17.35
N ALA A 57 3.43 -16.58 -16.33
CA ALA A 57 2.00 -16.80 -16.18
C ALA A 57 1.19 -15.49 -16.13
N ARG A 58 -0.06 -15.56 -16.59
CA ARG A 58 -0.99 -14.42 -16.63
C ARG A 58 -2.35 -14.74 -16.01
N LEU A 59 -2.82 -13.87 -15.13
CA LEU A 59 -4.18 -13.95 -14.58
C LEU A 59 -4.99 -12.73 -15.01
N LEU A 60 -6.17 -12.97 -15.56
CA LEU A 60 -7.16 -11.94 -15.84
C LEU A 60 -8.32 -12.10 -14.86
N VAL A 61 -8.76 -11.01 -14.23
CA VAL A 61 -9.94 -11.01 -13.37
C VAL A 61 -10.88 -9.90 -13.81
N THR A 62 -12.05 -10.27 -14.34
CA THR A 62 -13.03 -9.32 -14.89
C THR A 62 -14.34 -9.39 -14.10
N GLY A 63 -14.57 -8.42 -13.22
CA GLY A 63 -15.71 -8.40 -12.30
C GLY A 63 -15.70 -9.54 -11.27
N GLY A 64 -14.64 -10.35 -11.26
CA GLY A 64 -14.48 -11.52 -10.40
C GLY A 64 -13.97 -11.17 -9.00
N HIS A 65 -13.92 -12.18 -8.15
CA HIS A 65 -13.39 -12.09 -6.80
C HIS A 65 -12.33 -13.16 -6.58
N THR A 66 -11.17 -12.76 -6.04
CA THR A 66 -10.10 -13.68 -5.64
C THR A 66 -9.71 -13.44 -4.19
N TYR A 67 -8.99 -14.40 -3.63
CA TYR A 67 -8.19 -14.19 -2.42
C TYR A 67 -6.78 -13.68 -2.80
N ASP A 68 -5.79 -13.91 -1.93
CA ASP A 68 -4.41 -13.46 -2.13
C ASP A 68 -3.87 -13.89 -3.51
N ILE A 69 -3.09 -13.00 -4.14
CA ILE A 69 -2.41 -13.28 -5.40
C ILE A 69 -0.90 -13.12 -5.18
N ASP A 70 -0.14 -14.19 -5.41
CA ASP A 70 1.32 -14.19 -5.36
C ASP A 70 1.89 -14.34 -6.78
N VAL A 71 2.74 -13.42 -7.21
CA VAL A 71 3.30 -13.39 -8.56
C VAL A 71 4.82 -13.33 -8.49
N THR A 72 5.48 -14.28 -9.14
CA THR A 72 6.92 -14.27 -9.36
C THR A 72 7.19 -14.39 -10.85
N GLU A 73 7.64 -13.31 -11.48
CA GLU A 73 7.83 -13.21 -12.94
C GLU A 73 6.53 -13.51 -13.72
N GLY A 74 5.45 -12.75 -13.50
CA GLY A 74 4.18 -12.93 -14.21
C GLY A 74 3.37 -11.64 -14.29
N SER A 75 2.14 -11.72 -14.81
CA SER A 75 1.26 -10.55 -14.90
C SER A 75 -0.17 -10.80 -14.43
N VAL A 76 -0.77 -9.76 -13.86
CA VAL A 76 -2.15 -9.78 -13.38
C VAL A 76 -2.87 -8.55 -13.89
N ASP A 77 -4.00 -8.76 -14.56
CA ASP A 77 -4.90 -7.71 -15.02
C ASP A 77 -6.24 -7.82 -14.28
N LEU A 78 -6.56 -6.81 -13.47
CA LEU A 78 -7.78 -6.75 -12.66
C LEU A 78 -8.69 -5.63 -13.19
N THR A 79 -9.92 -5.95 -13.58
CA THR A 79 -10.90 -4.97 -14.08
C THR A 79 -12.20 -5.12 -13.31
N GLY A 80 -12.57 -4.11 -12.52
CA GLY A 80 -13.75 -4.15 -11.65
C GLY A 80 -13.71 -5.31 -10.64
N ALA A 81 -12.53 -5.80 -10.29
CA ALA A 81 -12.36 -6.99 -9.48
C ALA A 81 -12.37 -6.68 -7.97
N THR A 82 -12.47 -7.73 -7.15
CA THR A 82 -12.19 -7.66 -5.72
C THR A 82 -11.13 -8.69 -5.32
N VAL A 83 -10.11 -8.26 -4.59
CA VAL A 83 -9.06 -9.12 -4.04
C VAL A 83 -9.09 -9.02 -2.51
N THR A 84 -9.48 -10.09 -1.83
CA THR A 84 -9.61 -10.10 -0.37
C THR A 84 -8.43 -10.80 0.28
N ARG A 85 -7.77 -10.12 1.21
CA ARG A 85 -6.72 -10.73 2.02
C ARG A 85 -7.30 -11.82 2.93
N LEU A 86 -6.77 -13.03 2.85
CA LEU A 86 -7.06 -14.07 3.85
C LEU A 86 -6.33 -13.76 5.16
N VAL A 87 -6.89 -14.17 6.31
CA VAL A 87 -6.31 -13.86 7.64
C VAL A 87 -4.88 -14.40 7.81
N SER A 88 -4.56 -15.52 7.16
CA SER A 88 -3.20 -16.09 7.10
C SER A 88 -2.27 -15.34 6.15
N GLY A 89 -2.82 -14.53 5.24
CA GLY A 89 -2.10 -13.72 4.28
C GLY A 89 -1.60 -12.41 4.89
N ASN A 90 -0.43 -11.96 4.44
CA ASN A 90 0.14 -10.67 4.85
C ASN A 90 -0.34 -9.51 3.95
N LYS A 91 -0.71 -9.80 2.71
CA LYS A 91 -0.97 -8.84 1.62
C LYS A 91 -2.02 -9.41 0.66
N SER A 92 -2.78 -8.54 -0.01
CA SER A 92 -3.75 -8.96 -1.02
C SER A 92 -3.05 -9.35 -2.33
N VAL A 93 -1.99 -8.63 -2.71
CA VAL A 93 -1.16 -8.99 -3.87
C VAL A 93 0.30 -8.85 -3.50
N THR A 94 1.12 -9.83 -3.89
CA THR A 94 2.57 -9.78 -3.79
C THR A 94 3.20 -9.97 -5.16
N LEU A 95 4.10 -9.06 -5.55
CA LEU A 95 4.80 -9.05 -6.84
C LEU A 95 6.32 -9.14 -6.60
N ARG A 96 6.97 -10.10 -7.27
CA ARG A 96 8.42 -10.34 -7.20
C ARG A 96 9.04 -10.47 -8.59
N GLY A 97 10.35 -10.26 -8.68
CA GLY A 97 11.06 -10.28 -9.96
C GLY A 97 10.55 -9.15 -10.89
N THR A 98 10.26 -9.49 -12.14
CA THR A 98 9.75 -8.55 -13.17
C THR A 98 8.22 -8.56 -13.28
N SER A 99 7.52 -8.93 -12.22
CA SER A 99 6.06 -9.07 -12.24
C SER A 99 5.34 -7.74 -12.45
N ALA A 100 4.16 -7.79 -13.07
CA ALA A 100 3.34 -6.62 -13.35
C ALA A 100 1.89 -6.79 -12.84
N LEU A 101 1.34 -5.75 -12.24
CA LEU A 101 -0.07 -5.62 -11.89
C LEU A 101 -0.66 -4.41 -12.61
N ARG A 102 -1.76 -4.62 -13.34
CA ARG A 102 -2.65 -3.55 -13.77
C ARG A 102 -3.99 -3.75 -13.09
N ALA A 103 -4.49 -2.72 -12.42
CA ALA A 103 -5.81 -2.75 -11.80
C ALA A 103 -6.62 -1.53 -12.21
N ASP A 104 -7.87 -1.75 -12.62
CA ASP A 104 -8.82 -0.73 -13.04
C ASP A 104 -10.13 -0.94 -12.27
N GLY A 105 -10.60 0.07 -11.55
CA GLY A 105 -11.82 -0.03 -10.75
C GLY A 105 -11.80 -1.15 -9.70
N THR A 106 -10.63 -1.54 -9.20
CA THR A 106 -10.46 -2.75 -8.36
C THR A 106 -10.43 -2.42 -6.87
N LEU A 107 -11.05 -3.27 -6.05
CA LEU A 107 -11.01 -3.20 -4.60
C LEU A 107 -10.04 -4.25 -4.01
N PHE A 108 -9.01 -3.80 -3.31
CA PHE A 108 -8.16 -4.63 -2.47
C PHE A 108 -8.64 -4.51 -1.02
N GLN A 109 -9.22 -5.58 -0.48
CA GLN A 109 -9.88 -5.58 0.82
C GLN A 109 -9.05 -6.33 1.86
N GLY A 110 -8.91 -5.74 3.04
CA GLY A 110 -8.23 -6.33 4.19
C GLY A 110 -6.70 -6.26 4.15
N GLY A 111 -6.09 -6.21 2.96
CA GLY A 111 -4.65 -6.20 2.74
C GLY A 111 -4.17 -5.13 1.75
N GLY A 112 -2.86 -4.91 1.77
CA GLY A 112 -2.18 -4.02 0.83
C GLY A 112 -1.47 -4.75 -0.29
N LEU A 113 -0.64 -4.02 -1.03
CA LEU A 113 0.26 -4.55 -2.06
C LEU A 113 1.67 -4.69 -1.49
N TRP A 114 2.41 -5.70 -1.95
CA TRP A 114 3.84 -5.82 -1.71
C TRP A 114 4.59 -6.01 -3.02
N LEU A 115 5.53 -5.11 -3.30
CA LEU A 115 6.34 -5.07 -4.50
C LEU A 115 7.82 -5.18 -4.11
N THR A 116 8.56 -6.05 -4.78
CA THR A 116 10.03 -6.16 -4.65
C THR A 116 10.69 -6.27 -6.02
N ASN A 117 12.02 -6.20 -6.04
CA ASN A 117 12.86 -6.31 -7.24
C ASN A 117 12.49 -5.24 -8.28
N ASP A 118 12.14 -5.65 -9.51
CA ASP A 118 11.81 -4.77 -10.63
C ASP A 118 10.30 -4.83 -10.95
N SER A 119 9.48 -5.18 -9.96
CA SER A 119 8.04 -5.34 -10.15
C SER A 119 7.34 -3.99 -10.31
N THR A 120 6.22 -4.00 -11.03
CA THR A 120 5.44 -2.80 -11.33
C THR A 120 3.96 -2.98 -10.96
N ALA A 121 3.34 -1.93 -10.44
CA ALA A 121 1.89 -1.86 -10.27
C ALA A 121 1.34 -0.55 -10.81
N HIS A 122 0.24 -0.62 -11.56
CA HIS A 122 -0.50 0.55 -12.02
C HIS A 122 -1.96 0.38 -11.64
N LEU A 123 -2.45 1.23 -10.75
CA LEU A 123 -3.82 1.23 -10.24
C LEU A 123 -4.53 2.47 -10.75
N THR A 124 -5.65 2.29 -11.44
CA THR A 124 -6.55 3.35 -11.90
C THR A 124 -7.91 3.16 -11.23
N ASP A 125 -8.50 4.25 -10.73
CA ASP A 125 -9.86 4.27 -10.14
C ASP A 125 -10.08 3.18 -9.06
N SER A 126 -9.02 2.79 -8.37
CA SER A 126 -8.99 1.62 -7.49
C SER A 126 -9.01 2.01 -6.02
N SER A 127 -9.24 1.03 -5.13
CA SER A 127 -9.18 1.25 -3.69
C SER A 127 -8.41 0.15 -2.96
N ILE A 128 -7.52 0.54 -2.05
CA ILE A 128 -6.83 -0.35 -1.11
C ILE A 128 -7.35 -0.04 0.30
N GLN A 129 -7.87 -1.06 0.98
CA GLN A 129 -8.42 -0.95 2.33
C GLN A 129 -7.71 -1.94 3.25
N VAL A 130 -6.69 -1.46 3.95
CA VAL A 130 -5.95 -2.27 4.92
C VAL A 130 -6.59 -2.16 6.29
N GLN A 131 -7.03 -3.31 6.80
CA GLN A 131 -7.54 -3.42 8.16
C GLN A 131 -6.42 -3.91 9.07
N GLY A 132 -6.27 -3.27 10.23
CA GLY A 132 -5.37 -3.74 11.28
C GLY A 132 -5.87 -5.09 11.81
N VAL A 133 -4.97 -6.07 11.89
CA VAL A 133 -5.29 -7.40 12.40
C VAL A 133 -4.27 -7.74 13.47
N THR A 134 -4.73 -7.95 14.70
CA THR A 134 -3.87 -8.36 15.82
C THR A 134 -3.06 -9.59 15.43
N GLY A 135 -1.74 -9.51 15.59
CA GLY A 135 -0.81 -10.58 15.22
C GLY A 135 -0.29 -10.51 13.78
N ALA A 136 -0.80 -9.61 12.93
CA ALA A 136 -0.20 -9.34 11.62
C ALA A 136 1.18 -8.66 11.80
N LEU A 137 2.12 -8.97 10.90
CA LEU A 137 3.48 -8.42 10.97
C LEU A 137 3.55 -6.93 10.62
N ALA A 138 2.63 -6.46 9.77
CA ALA A 138 2.56 -5.07 9.36
C ALA A 138 1.18 -4.68 8.81
N SER A 139 0.82 -3.40 8.94
CA SER A 139 -0.31 -2.77 8.27
C SER A 139 0.20 -1.65 7.36
N VAL A 140 0.27 -1.95 6.06
CA VAL A 140 0.86 -1.10 5.02
C VAL A 140 0.02 -1.19 3.76
N GLY A 141 -0.34 -0.04 3.16
CA GLY A 141 -1.12 0.04 1.93
C GLY A 141 -0.33 -0.41 0.70
N VAL A 142 0.78 0.27 0.40
CA VAL A 142 1.74 -0.12 -0.65
C VAL A 142 3.11 -0.30 0.00
N ASP A 143 3.64 -1.51 -0.07
CA ASP A 143 4.85 -1.92 0.63
C ASP A 143 5.94 -2.27 -0.38
N PHE A 144 7.03 -1.51 -0.42
CA PHE A 144 8.20 -1.79 -1.25
C PHE A 144 9.32 -2.48 -0.46
N LEU A 145 9.01 -3.04 0.72
CA LEU A 145 10.05 -3.62 1.57
C LEU A 145 10.70 -4.83 0.89
N GLY A 146 11.86 -4.60 0.29
CA GLY A 146 12.76 -5.62 -0.24
C GLY A 146 14.10 -5.60 0.51
N LEU A 147 14.80 -6.74 0.48
CA LEU A 147 16.12 -6.89 1.11
C LEU A 147 17.27 -6.55 0.15
N GLY A 148 16.97 -6.17 -1.11
CA GLY A 148 17.93 -5.88 -2.17
C GLY A 148 17.79 -4.47 -2.74
N GLY A 149 18.72 -4.09 -3.63
CA GLY A 149 18.69 -2.82 -4.36
C GLY A 149 17.61 -2.77 -5.43
N ASP A 150 16.36 -2.82 -4.97
CA ASP A 150 15.16 -2.96 -5.78
C ASP A 150 14.86 -1.67 -6.56
N SER A 151 14.23 -1.82 -7.74
CA SER A 151 13.77 -0.71 -8.58
C SER A 151 12.24 -0.67 -8.76
N ALA A 152 11.53 -1.41 -7.90
CA ALA A 152 10.09 -1.58 -7.95
C ALA A 152 9.35 -0.23 -8.00
N HIS A 153 8.29 -0.20 -8.80
CA HIS A 153 7.55 1.02 -9.09
C HIS A 153 6.04 0.82 -8.92
N ALA A 154 5.36 1.82 -8.38
CA ALA A 154 3.90 1.87 -8.44
C ALA A 154 3.37 3.22 -8.94
N THR A 155 2.27 3.19 -9.68
CA THR A 155 1.46 4.36 -10.00
C THR A 155 0.08 4.19 -9.35
N LEU A 156 -0.32 5.18 -8.55
CA LEU A 156 -1.67 5.33 -8.04
C LEU A 156 -2.32 6.48 -8.82
N ASP A 157 -3.23 6.15 -9.71
CA ASP A 157 -3.98 7.09 -10.56
C ASP A 157 -5.45 7.10 -10.10
N ASN A 158 -5.93 8.26 -9.62
CA ASN A 158 -7.25 8.41 -8.99
C ASN A 158 -7.60 7.28 -8.00
N THR A 159 -6.62 6.85 -7.20
CA THR A 159 -6.71 5.66 -6.35
C THR A 159 -6.78 6.05 -4.87
N ARG A 160 -7.64 5.36 -4.11
CA ARG A 160 -7.82 5.60 -2.67
C ARG A 160 -7.18 4.53 -1.82
N VAL A 161 -6.25 4.91 -0.95
CA VAL A 161 -5.60 4.01 0.02
C VAL A 161 -6.05 4.39 1.42
N THR A 162 -6.53 3.43 2.21
CA THR A 162 -6.88 3.63 3.63
C THR A 162 -6.25 2.53 4.46
N VAL A 163 -5.50 2.93 5.50
CA VAL A 163 -4.70 2.01 6.30
C VAL A 163 -4.94 2.25 7.78
N ALA A 164 -5.49 1.24 8.46
CA ALA A 164 -5.67 1.25 9.90
C ALA A 164 -4.39 0.90 10.66
N ASP A 165 -4.30 1.34 11.92
CA ASP A 165 -3.23 0.94 12.83
C ASP A 165 -3.28 -0.57 13.12
N ASN A 166 -2.13 -1.12 13.48
CA ASN A 166 -1.95 -2.50 13.92
C ASN A 166 -1.40 -2.53 15.36
N PRO A 167 -2.29 -2.61 16.38
CA PRO A 167 -1.88 -2.55 17.78
C PRO A 167 -0.87 -3.64 18.16
N GLY A 168 0.16 -3.26 18.93
CA GLY A 168 1.22 -4.17 19.38
C GLY A 168 2.36 -4.37 18.38
N THR A 169 2.29 -3.74 17.22
CA THR A 169 3.36 -3.71 16.22
C THR A 169 4.15 -2.40 16.33
N PRO A 170 5.48 -2.40 16.09
CA PRO A 170 6.25 -1.16 16.05
C PRO A 170 5.69 -0.13 15.04
N ASP A 171 5.85 1.16 15.35
CA ASP A 171 5.29 2.26 14.55
C ASP A 171 5.68 2.19 13.07
N TYR A 172 6.92 1.79 12.78
CA TYR A 172 7.45 1.63 11.42
C TYR A 172 6.85 0.44 10.62
N ASN A 173 5.95 -0.32 11.24
CA ASN A 173 5.21 -1.44 10.64
C ASN A 173 3.68 -1.25 10.81
N SER A 174 3.21 -0.17 11.44
CA SER A 174 1.79 0.03 11.77
C SER A 174 1.22 1.27 11.10
N GLY A 175 0.10 1.13 10.41
CA GLY A 175 -0.69 2.26 9.92
C GLY A 175 -0.02 3.09 8.84
N LEU A 176 0.75 2.46 7.94
CA LEU A 176 1.52 3.18 6.92
C LEU A 176 0.78 3.22 5.57
N GLY A 177 0.60 4.39 4.98
CA GLY A 177 0.00 4.49 3.65
C GLY A 177 0.89 3.82 2.59
N VAL A 178 2.15 4.25 2.54
CA VAL A 178 3.20 3.67 1.70
C VAL A 178 4.46 3.45 2.54
N ARG A 179 5.15 2.34 2.33
CA ARG A 179 6.50 2.12 2.84
C ARG A 179 7.47 1.89 1.69
N MET A 180 8.46 2.76 1.58
CA MET A 180 9.43 2.76 0.49
C MET A 180 10.78 2.23 0.95
N ALA A 181 11.36 1.29 0.21
CA ALA A 181 12.75 0.86 0.39
C ALA A 181 13.69 1.60 -0.57
N ALA A 182 15.00 1.41 -0.38
CA ALA A 182 16.02 2.01 -1.23
C ALA A 182 15.80 1.63 -2.71
N GLY A 183 15.89 2.61 -3.62
CA GLY A 183 15.74 2.42 -5.07
C GLY A 183 14.31 2.37 -5.61
N SER A 184 13.31 2.14 -4.74
CA SER A 184 11.89 2.12 -5.14
C SER A 184 11.37 3.50 -5.58
N SER A 185 10.28 3.49 -6.36
CA SER A 185 9.60 4.73 -6.77
C SER A 185 8.09 4.61 -6.75
N ILE A 186 7.40 5.71 -6.47
CA ILE A 186 5.94 5.77 -6.54
C ILE A 186 5.45 7.14 -7.04
N ASP A 187 4.46 7.08 -7.94
CA ASP A 187 3.70 8.22 -8.43
C ASP A 187 2.28 8.18 -7.86
N ILE A 188 1.88 9.22 -7.12
CA ILE A 188 0.54 9.38 -6.56
C ILE A 188 -0.12 10.57 -7.28
N ILE A 189 -0.99 10.28 -8.25
CA ILE A 189 -1.42 11.25 -9.26
C ILE A 189 -2.94 11.32 -9.41
N ASN A 190 -3.40 12.38 -10.10
CA ASN A 190 -4.77 12.54 -10.60
C ASN A 190 -5.86 12.39 -9.54
N GLY A 191 -5.73 13.08 -8.41
CA GLY A 191 -6.75 13.05 -7.35
C GLY A 191 -6.67 11.83 -6.42
N SER A 192 -5.58 11.05 -6.50
CA SER A 192 -5.33 9.97 -5.55
C SER A 192 -5.31 10.46 -4.10
N TYR A 193 -5.73 9.59 -3.19
CA TYR A 193 -5.92 9.94 -1.78
C TYR A 193 -5.40 8.84 -0.86
N ILE A 194 -4.42 9.16 -0.02
CA ILE A 194 -3.91 8.27 1.03
C ILE A 194 -4.38 8.75 2.40
N ASP A 195 -5.01 7.84 3.15
CA ASP A 195 -5.41 8.00 4.55
C ASP A 195 -4.73 6.95 5.42
N ALA A 196 -3.66 7.32 6.09
CA ALA A 196 -2.86 6.40 6.90
C ALA A 196 -3.04 6.71 8.39
N ALA A 197 -3.34 5.71 9.21
CA ALA A 197 -3.50 5.91 10.65
C ALA A 197 -2.24 6.48 11.33
N ASN A 198 -1.04 6.09 10.86
CA ASN A 198 0.23 6.54 11.43
C ASN A 198 0.99 7.52 10.52
N ILE A 199 1.66 7.04 9.46
CA ILE A 199 2.51 7.83 8.57
C ILE A 199 1.98 7.70 7.15
N GLY A 200 1.91 8.82 6.41
CA GLY A 200 1.44 8.83 5.02
C GLY A 200 2.38 8.03 4.11
N VAL A 201 3.63 8.49 3.99
CA VAL A 201 4.72 7.77 3.30
C VAL A 201 5.94 7.64 4.23
N HIS A 202 6.36 6.41 4.48
CA HIS A 202 7.55 6.10 5.27
C HIS A 202 8.67 5.61 4.36
N PHE A 203 9.79 6.33 4.32
CA PHE A 203 11.01 5.88 3.67
C PHE A 203 11.79 5.05 4.68
N TRP A 204 11.70 3.73 4.51
CA TRP A 204 12.39 2.75 5.31
C TRP A 204 13.87 2.71 4.91
N GLY A 205 14.76 3.08 5.83
CA GLY A 205 16.18 2.88 5.64
C GLY A 205 16.51 1.39 5.53
N THR A 206 17.22 1.00 4.47
CA THR A 206 17.80 -0.35 4.33
C THR A 206 19.32 -0.27 4.28
N ASP A 207 19.96 -1.36 4.70
CA ASP A 207 21.42 -1.52 4.57
C ASP A 207 21.84 -1.94 3.14
N ALA A 208 20.88 -2.06 2.21
CA ALA A 208 21.16 -2.33 0.81
C ALA A 208 21.66 -1.07 0.09
N ALA A 209 22.69 -1.22 -0.74
CA ALA A 209 23.08 -0.21 -1.72
C ALA A 209 22.06 -0.24 -2.87
N ALA A 210 21.31 0.84 -3.03
CA ALA A 210 20.35 1.00 -4.11
C ALA A 210 20.37 2.44 -4.63
N GLY A 211 19.73 2.66 -5.78
CA GLY A 211 19.57 3.99 -6.35
C GLY A 211 18.71 4.93 -5.50
N THR A 212 18.51 6.14 -6.01
CA THR A 212 17.64 7.16 -5.40
C THR A 212 16.21 6.64 -5.26
N THR A 213 15.65 6.71 -4.04
CA THR A 213 14.23 6.46 -3.80
C THR A 213 13.43 7.70 -4.19
N ARG A 214 12.36 7.52 -4.99
CA ARG A 214 11.61 8.64 -5.59
C ARG A 214 10.13 8.65 -5.24
N LEU A 215 9.65 9.76 -4.69
CA LEU A 215 8.23 9.99 -4.44
C LEU A 215 7.75 11.19 -5.27
N ARG A 216 6.67 10.99 -6.02
CA ARG A 216 5.89 12.09 -6.60
C ARG A 216 4.47 12.07 -6.06
N VAL A 217 4.00 13.24 -5.62
CA VAL A 217 2.59 13.50 -5.31
C VAL A 217 2.13 14.65 -6.19
N ASP A 218 1.17 14.40 -7.07
CA ASP A 218 0.73 15.36 -8.09
C ASP A 218 -0.81 15.46 -8.09
N GLY A 219 -1.36 16.64 -7.81
CA GLY A 219 -2.82 16.82 -7.77
C GLY A 219 -3.52 15.88 -6.79
N SER A 220 -2.81 15.44 -5.75
CA SER A 220 -3.22 14.33 -4.89
C SER A 220 -3.00 14.65 -3.41
N THR A 221 -3.62 13.88 -2.52
CA THR A 221 -3.54 14.09 -1.07
C THR A 221 -2.92 12.91 -0.35
N VAL A 222 -1.93 13.20 0.50
CA VAL A 222 -1.40 12.24 1.48
C VAL A 222 -1.67 12.76 2.88
N ARG A 223 -2.40 11.97 3.67
CA ARG A 223 -2.74 12.26 5.05
C ARG A 223 -2.21 11.18 5.97
N SER A 224 -1.65 11.63 7.08
CA SER A 224 -1.30 10.80 8.22
C SER A 224 -2.18 11.14 9.43
N GLY A 225 -2.45 10.14 10.26
CA GLY A 225 -3.30 10.28 11.45
C GLY A 225 -2.54 10.79 12.67
N ARG A 226 -1.48 10.09 13.09
CA ARG A 226 -0.70 10.44 14.30
C ARG A 226 0.77 10.75 14.08
N GLY A 227 1.32 10.52 12.89
CA GLY A 227 2.72 10.80 12.52
C GLY A 227 2.85 11.89 11.46
N ALA A 228 4.05 12.03 10.90
CA ALA A 228 4.33 12.97 9.81
C ALA A 228 3.65 12.53 8.51
N ALA A 229 3.40 13.49 7.60
CA ALA A 229 2.92 13.13 6.26
C ALA A 229 3.97 12.27 5.53
N LEU A 230 5.23 12.71 5.59
CA LEU A 230 6.40 11.99 5.09
C LEU A 230 7.41 11.78 6.22
N HIS A 231 7.93 10.56 6.36
CA HIS A 231 8.96 10.25 7.35
C HIS A 231 10.09 9.44 6.73
N ILE A 232 11.30 9.98 6.76
CA ILE A 232 12.53 9.24 6.43
C ILE A 232 13.13 8.69 7.72
N GLY A 233 13.17 7.37 7.84
CA GLY A 233 13.81 6.63 8.93
C GLY A 233 15.17 6.09 8.48
N ALA A 234 16.24 6.85 8.71
CA ALA A 234 17.60 6.46 8.30
C ALA A 234 18.13 5.26 9.10
N VAL A 235 18.99 4.45 8.48
CA VAL A 235 19.71 3.31 9.10
C VAL A 235 21.20 3.36 8.80
N SER A 236 22.03 2.75 9.65
CA SER A 236 23.45 3.10 9.80
C SER A 236 24.42 2.58 8.76
N ALA A 237 24.05 1.72 7.81
CA ALA A 237 25.06 1.02 7.02
C ALA A 237 25.45 1.69 5.69
N VAL A 238 24.53 2.40 5.03
CA VAL A 238 24.75 2.82 3.63
C VAL A 238 24.08 4.16 3.35
N ASP A 239 24.82 5.06 2.69
CA ASP A 239 24.33 6.37 2.23
C ASP A 239 23.08 6.24 1.35
N LYS A 240 22.19 7.21 1.46
CA LYS A 240 20.90 7.21 0.75
C LYS A 240 20.59 8.56 0.14
N ALA A 241 19.95 8.50 -1.02
CA ALA A 241 19.41 9.66 -1.71
C ALA A 241 17.90 9.53 -1.85
N TYR A 242 17.19 10.61 -1.51
CA TYR A 242 15.73 10.69 -1.59
C TYR A 242 15.36 11.90 -2.45
N ASP A 243 14.52 11.66 -3.45
CA ASP A 243 13.98 12.70 -4.34
C ASP A 243 12.46 12.75 -4.19
N ILE A 244 11.96 13.87 -3.68
CA ILE A 244 10.56 14.04 -3.31
C ILE A 244 10.01 15.26 -4.04
N LEU A 245 8.97 15.04 -4.84
CA LEU A 245 8.26 16.08 -5.57
C LEU A 245 6.78 16.15 -5.13
N ILE A 246 6.35 17.31 -4.68
CA ILE A 246 4.96 17.63 -4.36
C ILE A 246 4.48 18.71 -5.33
N ALA A 247 3.54 18.38 -6.22
CA ALA A 247 3.22 19.18 -7.39
C ALA A 247 1.72 19.43 -7.58
N ASN A 248 1.38 20.53 -8.27
CA ASN A 248 0.06 20.85 -8.83
C ASN A 248 -1.08 20.69 -7.82
N ASP A 249 -1.18 21.61 -6.86
CA ASP A 249 -2.20 21.61 -5.80
C ASP A 249 -2.24 20.33 -4.92
N ALA A 250 -1.14 19.57 -4.89
CA ALA A 250 -1.01 18.44 -3.97
C ALA A 250 -1.05 18.89 -2.50
N ARG A 251 -1.53 17.99 -1.64
CA ARG A 251 -1.70 18.22 -0.20
C ARG A 251 -0.99 17.16 0.61
N LEU A 252 -0.19 17.62 1.58
CA LEU A 252 0.39 16.79 2.63
C LEU A 252 -0.17 17.23 3.97
N ILE A 253 -0.69 16.28 4.75
CA ILE A 253 -1.31 16.54 6.05
C ILE A 253 -0.66 15.65 7.09
N GLY A 254 0.20 16.24 7.91
CA GLY A 254 0.86 15.57 9.05
C GLY A 254 -0.01 15.61 10.30
N GLY A 255 -0.41 14.45 10.81
CA GLY A 255 -1.12 14.32 12.09
C GLY A 255 -0.37 14.89 13.29
N ASP A 256 0.97 14.84 13.26
CA ASP A 256 1.86 15.42 14.27
C ASP A 256 2.39 16.83 13.91
N GLY A 257 1.84 17.45 12.86
CA GLY A 257 2.24 18.77 12.37
C GLY A 257 3.45 18.79 11.43
N HIS A 258 4.09 17.65 11.13
CA HIS A 258 5.23 17.61 10.21
C HIS A 258 4.79 17.24 8.78
N LEU A 259 5.25 18.02 7.81
CA LEU A 259 5.22 17.67 6.38
C LEU A 259 6.24 16.58 6.09
N LEU A 260 7.48 16.82 6.52
CA LEU A 260 8.61 15.92 6.35
C LEU A 260 9.43 15.88 7.63
N ARG A 261 9.66 14.67 8.13
CA ARG A 261 10.58 14.41 9.23
C ARG A 261 11.68 13.46 8.76
N VAL A 262 12.93 13.78 9.10
CA VAL A 262 14.10 12.94 8.85
C VAL A 262 14.78 12.64 10.17
N THR A 263 14.78 11.39 10.59
CA THR A 263 15.38 10.90 11.85
C THR A 263 16.00 9.54 11.62
N SER A 264 16.79 9.05 12.57
CA SER A 264 17.12 7.62 12.57
C SER A 264 15.86 6.79 12.84
N LEU A 265 15.81 5.59 12.26
CA LEU A 265 14.68 4.67 12.42
C LEU A 265 14.58 4.13 13.85
N LEU A 266 15.73 3.85 14.48
CA LEU A 266 15.84 3.20 15.79
C LEU A 266 16.17 4.16 16.94
N GLY A 267 16.34 5.45 16.67
CA GLY A 267 16.65 6.48 17.67
C GLY A 267 18.15 6.68 17.94
N ASP A 268 19.00 5.73 17.55
CA ASP A 268 20.45 5.86 17.65
C ASP A 268 21.04 6.67 16.49
N PRO A 269 22.16 7.39 16.68
CA PRO A 269 22.86 8.06 15.59
C PRO A 269 23.29 7.11 14.47
N THR A 270 23.03 7.48 13.23
CA THR A 270 23.42 6.70 12.05
C THR A 270 24.79 7.13 11.53
N ALA A 271 25.60 6.15 11.11
CA ALA A 271 26.90 6.40 10.47
C ALA A 271 26.79 6.73 8.96
N SER A 272 25.62 6.52 8.37
CA SER A 272 25.32 6.80 6.96
C SER A 272 24.91 8.25 6.73
N VAL A 273 25.08 8.70 5.49
CA VAL A 273 24.65 10.01 4.99
C VAL A 273 23.29 9.90 4.30
N SER A 274 22.32 10.71 4.73
CA SER A 274 21.04 10.88 4.04
C SER A 274 21.01 12.21 3.29
N THR A 275 20.89 12.16 1.97
CA THR A 275 20.74 13.32 1.09
C THR A 275 19.30 13.40 0.62
N VAL A 276 18.59 14.47 0.98
CA VAL A 276 17.17 14.64 0.69
C VAL A 276 16.96 15.89 -0.15
N ALA A 277 16.38 15.71 -1.33
CA ALA A 277 15.88 16.79 -2.17
C ALA A 277 14.34 16.83 -2.04
N PHE A 278 13.82 17.88 -1.41
CA PHE A 278 12.38 18.08 -1.21
C PHE A 278 11.90 19.29 -2.02
N THR A 279 11.20 19.01 -3.13
CA THR A 279 10.68 20.03 -4.03
C THR A 279 9.16 20.18 -3.87
N VAL A 280 8.71 21.41 -3.69
CA VAL A 280 7.29 21.79 -3.74
C VAL A 280 7.08 22.71 -4.94
N ASP A 281 6.13 22.32 -5.77
CA ASP A 281 5.85 22.92 -7.08
C ASP A 281 4.35 23.23 -7.16
N ASP A 282 3.99 24.51 -7.35
CA ASP A 282 2.60 24.97 -7.48
C ASP A 282 1.63 24.35 -6.45
N SER A 283 2.09 24.25 -5.20
CA SER A 283 1.34 23.61 -4.10
C SER A 283 1.44 24.43 -2.83
N ARG A 284 0.40 24.38 -2.00
CA ARG A 284 0.31 25.12 -0.74
C ARG A 284 0.22 24.14 0.43
N LEU A 285 1.29 24.05 1.19
CA LEU A 285 1.44 23.09 2.29
C LEU A 285 1.50 23.81 3.64
N ARG A 286 1.08 23.09 4.69
CA ARG A 286 1.18 23.56 6.08
C ARG A 286 1.78 22.48 6.97
N GLY A 287 2.81 22.84 7.71
CA GLY A 287 3.50 21.99 8.67
C GLY A 287 5.01 22.13 8.57
N ASP A 288 5.70 21.46 9.49
CA ASP A 288 7.13 21.61 9.67
C ASP A 288 7.94 20.66 8.76
N VAL A 289 9.13 21.12 8.37
CA VAL A 289 10.16 20.32 7.71
C VAL A 289 11.35 20.19 8.66
N THR A 290 11.67 18.98 9.09
CA THR A 290 12.64 18.73 10.15
C THR A 290 13.71 17.72 9.75
N PHE A 291 14.96 18.12 9.92
CA PHE A 291 16.15 17.26 9.83
C PHE A 291 16.77 17.09 11.23
N ASP A 292 16.74 15.89 11.79
CA ASP A 292 17.34 15.62 13.10
C ASP A 292 18.85 15.34 12.98
N THR A 293 19.64 16.40 13.05
CA THR A 293 21.11 16.35 12.99
C THR A 293 21.76 15.66 14.19
N ARG A 294 21.00 15.32 15.24
CA ARG A 294 21.53 14.53 16.38
C ARG A 294 21.59 13.05 16.06
N THR A 295 20.71 12.57 15.19
CA THR A 295 20.55 11.15 14.88
C THR A 295 20.90 10.81 13.43
N VAL A 296 20.94 11.81 12.53
CA VAL A 296 21.22 11.60 11.10
C VAL A 296 22.28 12.57 10.60
N THR A 297 23.21 12.07 9.80
CA THR A 297 24.19 12.87 9.05
C THR A 297 23.70 13.09 7.61
N GLY A 298 23.95 14.25 7.01
CA GLY A 298 23.69 14.52 5.60
C GLY A 298 23.04 15.86 5.34
N THR A 299 22.19 15.93 4.31
CA THR A 299 21.55 17.18 3.88
C THR A 299 20.05 17.02 3.68
N LEU A 300 19.32 18.09 4.00
CA LEU A 300 17.94 18.28 3.61
C LEU A 300 17.84 19.60 2.87
N ASP A 301 17.68 19.52 1.55
CA ASP A 301 17.54 20.66 0.66
C ASP A 301 16.07 20.82 0.27
N VAL A 302 15.52 22.02 0.49
CA VAL A 302 14.13 22.37 0.18
C VAL A 302 14.09 23.35 -0.98
N THR A 303 13.26 23.06 -1.98
CA THR A 303 13.03 23.95 -3.13
C THR A 303 11.55 24.28 -3.25
N LEU A 304 11.18 25.56 -3.21
CA LEU A 304 9.84 26.03 -3.52
C LEU A 304 9.85 26.73 -4.88
N ARG A 305 8.97 26.32 -5.81
CA ARG A 305 8.89 26.94 -7.15
C ARG A 305 7.47 27.05 -7.67
N ASN A 306 7.29 27.88 -8.70
CA ASN A 306 6.03 28.09 -9.41
C ASN A 306 4.84 28.37 -8.48
N ASN A 307 4.93 29.44 -7.68
CA ASN A 307 3.88 29.83 -6.72
C ASN A 307 3.67 28.87 -5.53
N ALA A 308 4.63 27.97 -5.27
CA ALA A 308 4.59 27.10 -4.10
C ALA A 308 4.61 27.89 -2.78
N ARG A 309 3.97 27.33 -1.76
CA ARG A 309 3.99 27.89 -0.40
C ARG A 309 4.14 26.81 0.65
N ILE A 310 4.98 27.07 1.64
CA ILE A 310 4.97 26.34 2.92
C ILE A 310 4.69 27.32 4.05
N ASP A 311 3.73 26.96 4.90
CA ASP A 311 3.40 27.61 6.16
C ASP A 311 3.85 26.68 7.32
N GLY A 312 4.98 26.99 7.95
CA GLY A 312 5.60 26.14 8.97
C GLY A 312 7.09 26.40 9.15
N ARG A 313 7.74 25.62 10.02
CA ARG A 313 9.15 25.81 10.39
C ARG A 313 10.08 24.93 9.56
N PHE A 314 11.23 25.47 9.20
CA PHE A 314 12.38 24.71 8.69
C PHE A 314 13.37 24.51 9.84
N ILE A 315 13.55 23.26 10.27
CA ILE A 315 14.40 22.89 11.40
C ILE A 315 15.60 22.12 10.88
N ASN A 316 16.79 22.71 10.99
CA ASN A 316 18.06 22.20 10.47
C ASN A 316 18.05 21.83 8.97
N VAL A 317 17.19 22.48 8.17
CA VAL A 317 17.26 22.41 6.71
C VAL A 317 18.62 22.95 6.25
N SER A 318 19.31 22.20 5.40
CA SER A 318 20.67 22.50 4.94
C SER A 318 20.69 23.64 3.93
N ARG A 319 19.69 23.67 3.04
CA ARG A 319 19.47 24.73 2.06
C ARG A 319 17.98 24.89 1.80
N ALA A 320 17.53 26.13 1.69
CA ALA A 320 16.20 26.46 1.19
C ALA A 320 16.34 27.39 -0.01
N ASP A 321 15.81 26.98 -1.16
CA ASP A 321 15.66 27.82 -2.35
C ASP A 321 14.19 28.22 -2.51
N ILE A 322 13.94 29.53 -2.54
CA ILE A 322 12.60 30.11 -2.67
C ILE A 322 12.54 30.79 -4.04
N GLY A 323 12.07 30.02 -5.02
CA GLY A 323 11.99 30.42 -6.41
C GLY A 323 10.77 31.30 -6.73
N THR A 324 10.49 31.42 -8.02
CA THR A 324 9.54 32.39 -8.58
C THR A 324 8.16 32.36 -7.89
N ASN A 325 7.74 33.52 -7.38
CA ASN A 325 6.47 33.78 -6.69
C ASN A 325 6.17 32.83 -5.53
N SER A 326 7.16 32.10 -5.04
CA SER A 326 7.00 31.14 -3.97
C SER A 326 7.20 31.82 -2.62
N THR A 327 6.58 31.28 -1.57
CA THR A 327 6.61 31.90 -0.24
C THR A 327 6.84 30.88 0.84
N TRP A 328 7.71 31.22 1.79
CA TRP A 328 7.81 30.53 3.06
C TRP A 328 7.29 31.47 4.15
N MET A 329 6.36 30.97 4.96
CA MET A 329 5.78 31.70 6.08
C MET A 329 5.99 30.91 7.38
N LEU A 330 6.41 31.62 8.42
CA LEU A 330 6.64 31.09 9.76
C LEU A 330 5.40 31.25 10.64
#